data_AF-A0A1V8TA93-F1
#
_entry.id   AF-A0A1V8TA93-F1
#
_cell.length_a   1.000
_cell.length_b   1.000
_cell.length_c   1.000
_cell.angle_alpha   90.00
_cell.angle_beta   90.00
_cell.angle_gamma   90.00
#
_symmetry.space_group_name_H-M   'P 1'
#
loop_
_entity.id
_entity.type
_entity.pdbx_description
1 polymer ?
#
loop_
_entity_poly.entity_id
_entity_poly.type
_entity_poly.pdbx_seq_one_letter_code
_entity_poly.pdbx_strand_id
1 'polypeptide(L)'
;MVTHGPPMHILDIVKIDDTMQDMPGEPALRTSVGCPHLLRACMRARPLIHCFGHIHEGYGVKRVTWPLDADEVTSRRVTIQEWSEQTEAWSQRQVEPIGLAQECGDTEHACFVNLREGNALHRGKETVMINAAVMNKDLDPVNAPWVLEIDLPAAGGAGPESEA
;
A
#
# COMPACT_ATOMS: atom_id res chain seq x y z
N MET A 1 -4.92 -9.84 -1.61
CA MET A 1 -4.68 -10.11 -0.18
C MET A 1 -5.49 -9.12 0.63
N VAL A 2 -6.07 -9.55 1.75
CA VAL A 2 -6.83 -8.66 2.65
C VAL A 2 -6.34 -8.86 4.07
N THR A 3 -6.02 -7.78 4.78
CA THR A 3 -5.61 -7.80 6.19
C THR A 3 -6.32 -6.70 6.98
N HIS A 4 -6.26 -6.78 8.31
CA HIS A 4 -6.84 -5.74 9.16
C HIS A 4 -6.03 -4.44 9.08
N GLY A 5 -4.75 -4.50 9.45
CA GLY A 5 -3.84 -3.36 9.45
C GLY A 5 -2.84 -3.37 8.29
N PRO A 6 -2.07 -2.27 8.16
CA PRO A 6 -1.16 -2.07 7.04
C PRO A 6 0.15 -2.86 7.19
N PRO A 7 0.82 -3.18 6.07
CA PRO A 7 2.24 -3.51 6.07
C PRO A 7 3.05 -2.28 6.51
N MET A 8 4.18 -2.54 7.19
CA MET A 8 5.09 -1.48 7.64
C MET A 8 5.53 -0.55 6.50
N HIS A 9 5.58 0.75 6.78
CA HIS A 9 5.99 1.83 5.88
C HIS A 9 5.16 1.95 4.60
N ILE A 10 3.89 1.54 4.65
CA ILE A 10 2.92 1.66 3.56
C ILE A 10 1.59 2.09 4.17
N LEU A 11 1.24 3.38 3.99
CA LEU A 11 -0.04 3.93 4.43
C LEU A 11 -0.33 3.69 5.93
N ASP A 12 0.72 3.76 6.75
CA ASP A 12 0.73 3.37 8.16
C ASP A 12 1.38 4.43 9.07
N ILE A 13 1.45 5.67 8.59
CA ILE A 13 2.06 6.77 9.32
C ILE A 13 1.01 7.43 10.23
N VAL A 14 1.33 7.54 11.51
CA VAL A 14 0.52 8.24 12.52
C VAL A 14 1.34 9.35 13.18
N LYS A 15 0.67 10.29 13.85
CA LYS A 15 1.34 11.26 14.73
C LYS A 15 1.80 10.53 15.99
N ILE A 16 2.97 10.89 16.52
CA ILE A 16 3.45 10.32 17.79
C ILE A 16 2.63 10.89 18.97
N ASP A 17 2.23 12.14 18.85
CA ASP A 17 1.41 12.86 19.82
C ASP A 17 0.27 13.55 19.06
N ASP A 18 -0.97 13.10 19.27
CA ASP A 18 -2.15 13.64 18.61
C ASP A 18 -2.51 15.05 19.10
N THR A 19 -1.93 15.52 20.21
CA THR A 19 -2.08 16.91 20.66
C THR A 19 -1.21 17.87 19.85
N MET A 20 -0.20 17.36 19.15
CA MET A 20 0.71 18.17 18.33
C MET A 20 0.04 18.54 17.00
N GLN A 21 -0.14 19.84 16.81
CA GLN A 21 -0.62 20.41 15.56
C GLN A 21 0.53 20.55 14.57
N ASP A 22 0.23 20.45 13.28
CA ASP A 22 1.21 20.74 12.25
C ASP A 22 1.38 22.26 12.14
N MET A 23 2.53 22.76 12.59
CA MET A 23 2.86 24.18 12.56
C MET A 23 3.80 24.49 11.39
N PRO A 24 3.70 25.66 10.74
CA PRO A 24 4.64 26.06 9.71
C PRO A 24 6.08 26.05 10.24
N GLY A 25 6.96 25.25 9.65
CA GLY A 25 8.36 25.10 10.06
C GLY A 25 8.62 24.08 11.17
N GLU A 26 7.57 23.58 11.85
CA GLU A 26 7.66 22.58 12.92
C GLU A 26 6.53 21.54 12.73
N PRO A 27 6.69 20.59 11.78
CA PRO A 27 5.70 19.55 11.56
C PRO A 27 5.65 18.59 12.76
N ALA A 28 4.46 18.10 13.09
CA ALA A 28 4.29 17.13 14.17
C ALA A 28 5.14 15.87 13.88
N LEU A 29 5.78 15.32 14.93
CA LEU A 29 6.52 14.07 14.77
C LEU A 29 5.56 12.93 14.39
N ARG A 30 6.06 12.07 13.51
CA ARG A 30 5.29 10.96 12.93
C ARG A 30 6.08 9.66 13.04
N THR A 31 5.36 8.55 13.14
CA THR A 31 5.94 7.22 13.20
C THR A 31 5.16 6.23 12.35
N SER A 32 5.84 5.16 11.96
CA SER A 32 5.32 4.01 11.24
C SER A 32 4.80 2.99 12.25
N VAL A 33 3.55 2.55 12.10
CA VAL A 33 2.92 1.55 13.00
C VAL A 33 2.50 0.26 12.29
N GLY A 34 2.84 0.11 11.01
CA GLY A 34 2.50 -1.06 10.24
C GLY A 34 3.32 -2.29 10.61
N CYS A 35 2.83 -3.45 10.21
CA CYS A 35 3.40 -4.74 10.60
C CYS A 35 4.59 -5.14 9.72
N PRO A 36 5.79 -5.38 10.30
CA PRO A 36 6.97 -5.78 9.53
C PRO A 36 6.82 -7.18 8.94
N HIS A 37 6.16 -8.10 9.66
CA HIS A 37 5.89 -9.45 9.15
C HIS A 37 4.99 -9.38 7.92
N LEU A 38 4.02 -8.47 7.92
CA LEU A 38 3.11 -8.28 6.81
C LEU A 38 3.83 -7.67 5.60
N LEU A 39 4.69 -6.65 5.80
CA LEU A 39 5.54 -6.13 4.71
C LEU A 39 6.34 -7.26 4.04
N ARG A 40 7.01 -8.09 4.84
CA ARG A 40 7.78 -9.24 4.33
C ARG A 40 6.90 -10.25 3.60
N ALA A 41 5.69 -10.51 4.11
CA ALA A 41 4.74 -11.41 3.47
C ALA A 41 4.22 -10.85 2.14
N CYS A 42 3.95 -9.55 2.06
CA CYS A 42 3.53 -8.88 0.83
C CYS A 42 4.65 -8.88 -0.21
N MET A 43 5.89 -8.59 0.19
CA MET A 43 7.05 -8.63 -0.70
C MET A 43 7.31 -10.04 -1.27
N ARG A 44 7.04 -11.08 -0.48
CA ARG A 44 7.17 -12.47 -0.93
C ARG A 44 6.02 -12.89 -1.83
N ALA A 45 4.78 -12.57 -1.46
CA ALA A 45 3.59 -13.02 -2.18
C ALA A 45 3.25 -12.18 -3.41
N ARG A 46 3.70 -10.91 -3.43
CA ARG A 46 3.47 -9.89 -4.47
C ARG A 46 2.04 -9.93 -5.02
N PRO A 47 1.01 -9.82 -4.14
CA PRO A 47 -0.37 -9.88 -4.58
C PRO A 47 -0.65 -8.71 -5.52
N LEU A 48 -1.53 -8.89 -6.51
CA LEU A 48 -1.88 -7.78 -7.40
C LEU A 48 -2.51 -6.62 -6.62
N ILE A 49 -3.40 -6.95 -5.68
CA ILE A 49 -4.09 -6.02 -4.79
C ILE A 49 -3.88 -6.46 -3.34
N HIS A 50 -3.53 -5.52 -2.47
CA HIS A 50 -3.58 -5.66 -1.03
C HIS A 50 -4.48 -4.57 -0.43
N CYS A 51 -5.62 -4.97 0.12
CA CYS A 51 -6.56 -4.09 0.81
C CYS A 51 -6.44 -4.27 2.33
N PHE A 52 -6.39 -3.17 3.07
CA PHE A 52 -6.31 -3.13 4.52
C PHE A 52 -6.96 -1.85 5.07
N GLY A 53 -6.96 -1.66 6.38
CA GLY A 53 -7.48 -0.46 7.04
C GLY A 53 -6.74 -0.17 8.34
N HIS A 54 -7.50 0.00 9.42
CA HIS A 54 -7.04 0.23 10.80
C HIS A 54 -6.38 1.60 11.07
N ILE A 55 -5.55 2.10 10.15
CA ILE A 55 -4.90 3.41 10.30
C ILE A 55 -5.68 4.45 9.50
N HIS A 56 -6.52 5.22 10.17
CA HIS A 56 -7.50 6.13 9.55
C HIS A 56 -6.84 7.25 8.75
N GLU A 57 -5.75 7.79 9.28
CA GLU A 57 -4.87 8.80 8.67
C GLU A 57 -4.15 8.29 7.43
N GLY A 58 -4.01 6.97 7.34
CA GLY A 58 -3.36 6.29 6.25
C GLY A 58 -4.30 6.06 5.06
N TYR A 59 -5.57 6.47 5.12
CA TYR A 59 -6.51 6.31 4.01
C TYR A 59 -5.89 6.79 2.69
N GLY A 60 -5.89 5.93 1.68
CA GLY A 60 -5.16 6.20 0.45
C GLY A 60 -4.90 4.96 -0.39
N VAL A 61 -4.29 5.21 -1.55
CA VAL A 61 -3.89 4.19 -2.51
C VAL A 61 -2.46 4.46 -2.99
N LYS A 62 -1.62 3.42 -3.04
CA LYS A 62 -0.25 3.50 -3.56
C LYS A 62 0.08 2.28 -4.40
N ARG A 63 0.92 2.48 -5.42
CA ARG A 63 1.58 1.38 -6.14
C ARG A 63 2.91 1.09 -5.46
N VAL A 64 3.19 -0.20 -5.26
CA VAL A 64 4.49 -0.67 -4.81
C VAL A 64 5.10 -1.52 -5.91
N THR A 65 6.28 -1.12 -6.37
CA THR A 65 7.13 -1.93 -7.26
C THR A 65 8.19 -2.61 -6.41
N TRP A 66 8.17 -3.94 -6.42
CA TRP A 66 9.09 -4.78 -5.66
C TRP A 66 10.44 -4.87 -6.37
N PRO A 67 11.56 -4.94 -5.62
CA PRO A 67 12.88 -5.07 -6.23
C PRO A 67 13.06 -6.45 -6.88
N LEU A 68 13.99 -6.55 -7.84
CA LEU A 68 14.23 -7.78 -8.60
C LEU A 68 14.74 -8.94 -7.72
N ASP A 69 15.44 -8.62 -6.64
CA ASP A 69 16.00 -9.57 -5.67
C ASP A 69 15.03 -9.90 -4.52
N ALA A 70 13.74 -9.56 -4.64
CA ALA A 70 12.75 -9.73 -3.58
C ALA A 70 12.68 -11.17 -3.02
N ASP A 71 12.85 -12.19 -3.86
CA ASP A 71 12.84 -13.59 -3.41
C ASP A 71 14.08 -13.92 -2.58
N GLU A 72 15.26 -13.44 -2.99
CA GLU A 72 16.49 -13.59 -2.19
C GLU A 72 16.32 -12.89 -0.84
N VAL A 73 15.96 -11.61 -0.86
CA VAL A 73 15.78 -10.78 0.33
C VAL A 73 14.79 -11.42 1.31
N THR A 74 13.62 -11.86 0.82
CA THR A 74 12.59 -12.43 1.70
C THR A 74 12.92 -13.83 2.21
N SER A 75 13.84 -14.56 1.56
CA SER A 75 14.31 -15.88 1.99
C SER A 75 15.38 -15.85 3.10
N ARG A 76 16.06 -14.71 3.30
CA ARG A 76 17.12 -14.55 4.31
C ARG A 76 16.62 -14.88 5.72
N ARG A 77 17.38 -15.66 6.46
CA ARG A 77 17.05 -16.02 7.86
C ARG A 77 17.53 -14.92 8.81
N VAL A 78 16.69 -13.89 8.96
CA VAL A 78 16.86 -12.79 9.92
C VAL A 78 15.67 -12.76 10.88
N THR A 79 15.90 -12.24 12.08
CA THR A 79 14.83 -11.93 13.04
C THR A 79 13.92 -10.83 12.47
N ILE A 80 12.72 -10.67 13.03
CA ILE A 80 11.83 -9.60 12.57
C ILE A 80 12.33 -8.21 12.98
N GLN A 81 13.05 -8.12 14.09
CA GLN A 81 13.64 -6.86 14.52
C GLN A 81 14.72 -6.42 13.53
N GLU A 82 15.65 -7.32 13.19
CA GLU A 82 16.64 -7.07 12.14
C GLU A 82 15.98 -6.71 10.80
N TRP A 83 14.92 -7.42 10.40
CA TRP A 83 14.16 -7.08 9.19
C TRP A 83 13.55 -5.66 9.23
N SER A 84 13.06 -5.24 10.40
CA SER A 84 12.43 -3.93 10.58
C SER A 84 13.46 -2.80 10.54
N GLU A 85 14.67 -3.06 11.05
CA GLU A 85 15.77 -2.09 11.13
C GLU A 85 16.64 -2.06 9.86
N GLN A 86 16.73 -3.17 9.11
CA GLN A 86 17.48 -3.28 7.86
C GLN A 86 16.73 -2.60 6.70
N THR A 87 16.84 -1.28 6.63
CA THR A 87 16.21 -0.47 5.59
C THR A 87 16.62 -0.92 4.19
N GLU A 88 17.88 -1.28 3.94
CA GLU A 88 18.37 -1.75 2.63
C GLU A 88 17.57 -2.91 2.03
N ALA A 89 17.03 -3.81 2.85
CA ALA A 89 16.28 -4.97 2.40
C ALA A 89 14.97 -4.59 1.67
N TRP A 90 14.31 -3.51 2.12
CA TRP A 90 13.01 -3.12 1.58
C TRP A 90 12.98 -1.70 1.06
N SER A 91 14.03 -0.89 1.24
CA SER A 91 14.11 0.51 0.80
C SER A 91 14.23 0.65 -0.71
N GLN A 92 14.70 -0.39 -1.39
CA GLN A 92 14.79 -0.43 -2.84
C GLN A 92 13.42 -0.56 -3.52
N ARG A 93 12.36 -0.87 -2.78
CA ARG A 93 11.01 -0.85 -3.32
C ARG A 93 10.64 0.60 -3.67
N GLN A 94 9.95 0.77 -4.79
CA GLN A 94 9.39 2.07 -5.15
C GLN A 94 7.96 2.12 -4.65
N VAL A 95 7.62 3.20 -3.95
CA VAL A 95 6.26 3.43 -3.45
C VAL A 95 5.78 4.76 -4.00
N GLU A 96 4.87 4.71 -4.96
CA GLU A 96 4.36 5.87 -5.68
C GLU A 96 2.86 6.06 -5.41
N PRO A 97 2.37 7.31 -5.30
CA PRO A 97 0.94 7.56 -5.32
C PRO A 97 0.35 7.16 -6.67
N ILE A 98 -0.89 6.69 -6.68
CA ILE A 98 -1.64 6.48 -7.92
C ILE A 98 -2.61 7.66 -8.09
N GLY A 99 -2.59 8.27 -9.29
CA GLY A 99 -3.54 9.32 -9.65
C GLY A 99 -4.97 8.78 -9.71
N LEU A 100 -5.94 9.59 -9.28
CA LEU A 100 -7.35 9.25 -9.38
C LEU A 100 -7.83 9.42 -10.81
N ALA A 101 -8.58 8.44 -11.31
CA ALA A 101 -9.30 8.59 -12.57
C ALA A 101 -10.49 9.54 -12.39
N GLN A 102 -11.10 9.50 -11.21
CA GLN A 102 -12.17 10.39 -10.80
C GLN A 102 -12.21 10.54 -9.28
N GLU A 103 -12.40 11.78 -8.82
CA GLU A 103 -12.52 12.12 -7.40
C GLU A 103 -13.97 12.00 -6.93
N CYS A 104 -14.14 11.72 -5.64
CA CYS A 104 -15.44 11.75 -4.97
C CYS A 104 -16.03 13.17 -5.01
N GLY A 105 -17.32 13.29 -5.34
CA GLY A 105 -18.02 14.57 -5.49
C GLY A 105 -19.53 14.43 -5.27
N ASP A 106 -20.32 15.45 -5.61
CA ASP A 106 -21.76 15.49 -5.29
C ASP A 106 -22.59 14.35 -5.93
N THR A 107 -22.12 13.79 -7.06
CA THR A 107 -22.78 12.70 -7.78
C THR A 107 -22.11 11.34 -7.60
N GLU A 108 -20.90 11.31 -7.05
CA GLU A 108 -20.10 10.10 -6.91
C GLU A 108 -19.63 9.93 -5.48
N HIS A 109 -20.08 8.85 -4.86
CA HIS A 109 -19.78 8.52 -3.48
C HIS A 109 -18.57 7.58 -3.35
N ALA A 110 -17.61 7.64 -4.28
CA ALA A 110 -16.43 6.77 -4.32
C ALA A 110 -15.23 7.47 -5.00
N CYS A 111 -14.02 7.01 -4.69
CA CYS A 111 -12.81 7.39 -5.42
C CYS A 111 -12.45 6.29 -6.43
N PHE A 112 -12.26 6.67 -7.70
CA PHE A 112 -11.99 5.73 -8.78
C PHE A 112 -10.51 5.69 -9.16
N VAL A 113 -9.98 4.48 -9.30
CA VAL A 113 -8.60 4.23 -9.74
C VAL A 113 -8.61 3.33 -10.96
N ASN A 114 -8.07 3.82 -12.07
CA ASN A 114 -7.93 3.06 -13.31
C ASN A 114 -6.54 2.41 -13.38
N LEU A 115 -6.51 1.07 -13.34
CA LEU A 115 -5.32 0.23 -13.47
C LEU A 115 -5.43 -0.70 -14.69
N ARG A 116 -5.96 -0.16 -15.79
CA ARG A 116 -6.04 -0.83 -17.10
C ARG A 116 -5.05 -0.21 -18.08
N GLU A 117 -4.79 -0.93 -19.17
CA GLU A 117 -3.98 -0.46 -20.30
C GLU A 117 -2.61 0.11 -19.85
N GLY A 118 -2.31 1.38 -20.16
CA GLY A 118 -1.05 2.04 -19.79
C GLY A 118 -0.81 2.20 -18.27
N ASN A 119 -1.83 1.96 -17.45
CA ASN A 119 -1.75 1.98 -15.99
C ASN A 119 -1.83 0.58 -15.35
N ALA A 120 -1.85 -0.48 -16.17
CA ALA A 120 -1.94 -1.85 -15.70
C ALA A 120 -0.76 -2.23 -14.80
N LEU A 121 -1.05 -3.06 -13.80
CA LEU A 121 -0.04 -3.56 -12.89
C LEU A 121 0.70 -4.77 -13.47
N HIS A 122 2.02 -4.79 -13.28
CA HIS A 122 2.86 -5.93 -13.62
C HIS A 122 2.74 -7.05 -12.56
N ARG A 123 2.01 -8.12 -12.88
CA ARG A 123 1.82 -9.27 -11.97
C ARG A 123 3.14 -9.83 -11.47
N GLY A 124 3.24 -10.06 -10.16
CA GLY A 124 4.44 -10.58 -9.52
C GLY A 124 5.60 -9.59 -9.42
N LYS A 125 5.43 -8.34 -9.89
CA LYS A 125 6.40 -7.24 -9.75
C LYS A 125 5.80 -6.05 -9.00
N GLU A 126 4.50 -5.82 -9.16
CA GLU A 126 3.80 -4.67 -8.60
C GLU A 126 2.58 -5.09 -7.79
N THR A 127 2.26 -4.29 -6.77
CA THR A 127 1.08 -4.43 -5.92
C THR A 127 0.42 -3.07 -5.74
N VAL A 128 -0.89 -2.96 -5.94
CA VAL A 128 -1.64 -1.82 -5.42
C VAL A 128 -1.99 -2.06 -3.95
N MET A 129 -1.59 -1.12 -3.11
CA MET A 129 -1.80 -1.08 -1.67
C MET A 129 -2.90 -0.08 -1.36
N ILE A 130 -3.96 -0.52 -0.69
CA ILE A 130 -5.15 0.28 -0.45
C ILE A 130 -5.47 0.26 1.03
N ASN A 131 -5.43 1.44 1.64
CA ASN A 131 -6.02 1.66 2.93
C ASN A 131 -7.47 2.14 2.74
N ALA A 132 -8.41 1.24 3.03
CA ALA A 132 -9.85 1.44 2.94
C ALA A 132 -10.47 1.75 4.32
N ALA A 133 -9.73 2.36 5.23
CA ALA A 133 -10.28 2.86 6.49
C ALA A 133 -11.40 3.88 6.21
N VAL A 134 -12.61 3.61 6.69
CA VAL A 134 -13.80 4.46 6.46
C VAL A 134 -13.80 5.70 7.36
N MET A 135 -13.26 5.55 8.56
CA MET A 135 -13.26 6.60 9.57
C MET A 135 -12.03 7.52 9.42
N ASN A 136 -12.16 8.78 9.83
CA ASN A 136 -11.02 9.65 10.16
C ASN A 136 -10.54 9.42 11.61
N LYS A 137 -9.57 10.21 12.08
CA LYS A 137 -9.10 10.16 13.48
C LYS A 137 -10.21 10.41 14.50
N ASP A 138 -11.16 11.28 14.18
CA ASP A 138 -12.28 11.67 15.04
C ASP A 138 -13.43 10.64 15.07
N LEU A 139 -13.25 9.52 14.36
CA LEU A 139 -14.22 8.43 14.19
C LEU A 139 -15.45 8.82 13.37
N ASP A 140 -15.33 9.86 12.53
CA ASP A 140 -16.35 10.21 11.56
C ASP A 140 -16.13 9.43 10.25
N PRO A 141 -17.20 8.86 9.64
CA PRO A 141 -17.13 8.05 8.43
C PRO A 141 -17.02 8.91 7.17
N VAL A 142 -15.94 9.66 7.03
CA VAL A 142 -15.75 10.65 5.96
C VAL A 142 -14.97 10.13 4.75
N ASN A 143 -14.26 9.01 4.90
CA ASN A 143 -13.45 8.48 3.81
C ASN A 143 -14.33 7.73 2.82
N ALA A 144 -14.23 8.11 1.55
CA ALA A 144 -14.97 7.46 0.48
C ALA A 144 -14.51 6.00 0.26
N PRO A 145 -15.37 5.11 -0.23
CA PRO A 145 -14.95 3.80 -0.73
C PRO A 145 -14.07 3.93 -1.98
N TRP A 146 -13.20 2.94 -2.19
CA TRP A 146 -12.36 2.81 -3.39
C TRP A 146 -13.02 1.92 -4.44
N VAL A 147 -13.04 2.36 -5.69
CA VAL A 147 -13.40 1.52 -6.85
C VAL A 147 -12.16 1.38 -7.73
N LEU A 148 -11.75 0.13 -7.97
CA LEU A 148 -10.62 -0.18 -8.83
C LEU A 148 -11.10 -0.79 -10.13
N GLU A 149 -10.60 -0.27 -11.24
CA GLU A 149 -10.72 -0.91 -12.54
C GLU A 149 -9.42 -1.63 -12.86
N ILE A 150 -9.48 -2.96 -13.02
CA ILE A 150 -8.30 -3.79 -13.25
C ILE A 150 -8.50 -4.77 -14.40
N ASP A 151 -7.41 -5.12 -15.07
CA ASP A 151 -7.38 -6.22 -16.02
C ASP A 151 -7.12 -7.56 -15.32
N LEU A 152 -7.96 -8.55 -15.60
CA LEU A 152 -7.81 -9.93 -15.14
C LEU A 152 -7.44 -10.84 -16.31
N PRO A 153 -6.57 -11.84 -16.09
CA PRO A 153 -6.25 -12.81 -17.11
C PRO A 153 -7.51 -13.56 -17.52
N ALA A 154 -7.65 -13.81 -18.82
CA ALA A 154 -8.67 -14.72 -19.31
C ALA A 154 -8.46 -16.12 -18.70
N ALA A 155 -9.55 -16.79 -18.35
CA ALA A 155 -9.47 -18.14 -17.80
C ALA A 155 -8.74 -19.07 -18.78
N GLY A 156 -7.61 -19.64 -18.36
CA GLY A 156 -6.78 -20.55 -19.17
C GLY A 156 -5.65 -19.90 -19.97
N GLY A 157 -5.48 -18.57 -19.93
CA GLY A 157 -4.30 -17.91 -20.49
C GLY A 157 -3.12 -18.00 -19.52
N ALA A 158 -1.99 -18.58 -19.97
CA ALA A 158 -0.72 -18.37 -19.29
C ALA A 158 -0.50 -16.85 -19.20
N GLY A 159 -0.20 -16.34 -17.99
CA GLY A 159 0.15 -14.93 -17.82
C GLY A 159 1.33 -14.57 -18.73
N PRO A 160 1.55 -13.28 -19.05
CA PRO A 160 2.68 -12.88 -19.86
C PRO A 160 3.95 -13.50 -19.27
N GLU A 161 4.59 -14.36 -20.06
CA GLU A 161 5.78 -15.07 -19.66
C GLU A 161 6.81 -14.04 -19.20
N SER A 162 7.37 -14.26 -18.01
CA SER A 162 8.50 -13.48 -17.55
C SER A 162 9.66 -13.74 -18.51
N GLU A 163 9.93 -12.81 -19.41
CA GLU A 163 11.26 -12.75 -20.03
C GLU A 163 12.27 -12.55 -18.89
N ALA A 164 13.15 -13.55 -18.77
CA ALA A 164 14.23 -13.65 -17.80
C ALA A 164 15.37 -12.69 -18.09
#